data_AF-A0A427ATV3-F1
#
_entry.id   AF-A0A427ATV3-F1
#
_cell.length_a   1.000
_cell.length_b   1.000
_cell.length_c   1.000
_cell.angle_alpha   90.00
_cell.angle_beta   90.00
_cell.angle_gamma   90.00
#
_symmetry.space_group_name_H-M   'P 1'
#
loop_
_entity.id
_entity.type
_entity.pdbx_description
1 polymer ?
#
loop_
_entity_poly.entity_id
_entity_poly.type
_entity_poly.pdbx_seq_one_letter_code
_entity_poly.pdbx_strand_id
1 'polypeptide(L)'
;MAGASELAGIVMSVKVREDDAGVKRSLLNYIIAFTMALKCHVISGSDIKADLQTLLEVDDLTVIMKSKHRPRCVIEFISQSIQILHIEEPKRNLLESKLCCFHEGIGVCEQLMGIPIPLSYTRLTSRFLVLWHLTLPVILWDDCKWIVVPATFISAASLFCIEEVGVLIEEPFPMLALDELCKQLHNSIEDAIAIENSVHERLLAKLKIHPDEHSINGWPNSTKEQG
;
A
#
# COMPACT_ATOMS: atom_id res chain seq x y z
N MET A 1 3.34 2.65 0.78
CA MET A 1 2.27 3.66 0.63
C MET A 1 2.73 4.85 -0.20
N ALA A 2 3.54 5.78 0.33
CA ALA A 2 4.05 6.92 -0.45
C ALA A 2 4.73 6.51 -1.78
N GLY A 3 5.55 5.45 -1.74
CA GLY A 3 6.17 4.93 -2.97
C GLY A 3 5.19 4.33 -3.99
N ALA A 4 4.04 3.81 -3.55
CA ALA A 4 3.03 3.22 -4.44
C ALA A 4 2.12 4.28 -5.08
N SER A 5 1.75 5.32 -4.33
CA SER A 5 1.08 6.49 -4.91
C SER A 5 2.00 7.26 -5.85
N GLU A 6 3.29 7.37 -5.53
CA GLU A 6 4.28 8.03 -6.39
C GLU A 6 4.52 7.22 -7.67
N LEU A 7 4.65 5.89 -7.58
CA LEU A 7 4.74 5.00 -8.73
C LEU A 7 3.51 5.13 -9.64
N ALA A 8 2.30 5.12 -9.06
CA ALA A 8 1.07 5.34 -9.80
C ALA A 8 1.05 6.72 -10.47
N GLY A 9 1.48 7.78 -9.77
CA GLY A 9 1.62 9.12 -10.35
C GLY A 9 2.61 9.18 -11.53
N ILE A 10 3.73 8.47 -11.44
CA ILE A 10 4.71 8.36 -12.54
C ILE A 10 4.08 7.64 -13.73
N VAL A 11 3.40 6.51 -13.52
CA VAL A 11 2.67 5.78 -14.58
C VAL A 11 1.62 6.68 -15.22
N MET A 12 0.91 7.48 -14.43
CA MET A 12 -0.09 8.44 -14.94
C MET A 12 0.54 9.51 -15.83
N SER A 13 1.75 9.98 -15.51
CA SER A 13 2.49 10.98 -16.31
C SER A 13 3.09 10.44 -17.62
N VAL A 14 3.11 9.12 -17.81
CA VAL A 14 3.60 8.52 -19.05
C VAL A 14 2.60 8.80 -20.17
N LYS A 15 3.09 9.41 -21.25
CA LYS A 15 2.31 9.65 -22.46
C LYS A 15 2.24 8.36 -23.26
N VAL A 16 1.16 7.63 -23.05
CA VAL A 16 0.92 6.30 -23.63
C VAL A 16 0.15 6.45 -24.95
N ARG A 17 0.46 5.66 -25.99
CA ARG A 17 -0.34 5.61 -27.23
C ARG A 17 -1.74 5.07 -26.90
N GLU A 18 -2.78 5.42 -27.67
CA GLU A 18 -4.15 4.93 -27.39
C GLU A 18 -4.27 3.40 -27.31
N ASP A 19 -3.41 2.68 -28.05
CA ASP A 19 -3.31 1.21 -28.06
C ASP A 19 -2.82 0.61 -26.72
N ASP A 20 -2.04 1.39 -25.96
CA ASP A 20 -1.39 0.97 -24.73
C ASP A 20 -2.17 1.40 -23.46
N ALA A 21 -3.32 2.06 -23.62
CA ALA A 21 -4.16 2.53 -22.51
C ALA A 21 -4.67 1.38 -21.62
N GLY A 22 -4.91 0.20 -22.21
CA GLY A 22 -5.26 -1.01 -21.48
C GLY A 22 -4.13 -1.52 -20.58
N VAL A 23 -2.88 -1.44 -21.07
CA VAL A 23 -1.68 -1.83 -20.30
C VAL A 23 -1.43 -0.85 -19.15
N LYS A 24 -1.62 0.45 -19.37
CA LYS A 24 -1.54 1.48 -18.32
C LYS A 24 -2.52 1.19 -17.18
N ARG A 25 -3.78 0.89 -17.50
CA ARG A 25 -4.81 0.57 -16.48
C ARG A 25 -4.48 -0.74 -15.75
N SER A 26 -4.03 -1.76 -16.48
CA SER A 26 -3.62 -3.03 -15.88
C SER A 26 -2.44 -2.85 -14.92
N LEU A 27 -1.46 -2.01 -15.29
CA LEU A 27 -0.32 -1.66 -14.44
C LEU A 27 -0.77 -0.99 -13.13
N LEU A 28 -1.72 -0.06 -13.18
CA LEU A 28 -2.28 0.56 -11.98
C LEU A 28 -3.02 -0.45 -11.10
N ASN A 29 -3.79 -1.36 -11.70
CA ASN A 29 -4.46 -2.44 -10.98
C ASN A 29 -3.43 -3.38 -10.33
N TYR A 30 -2.32 -3.70 -11.00
CA TYR A 30 -1.24 -4.50 -10.41
C TYR A 30 -0.57 -3.81 -9.23
N ILE A 31 -0.41 -2.48 -9.25
CA ILE A 31 0.13 -1.71 -8.11
C ILE A 31 -0.79 -1.83 -6.89
N ILE A 32 -2.11 -1.75 -7.09
CA ILE A 32 -3.09 -1.95 -6.01
C ILE A 32 -3.07 -3.41 -5.54
N ALA A 33 -3.08 -4.36 -6.47
CA ALA A 33 -3.02 -5.79 -6.17
C ALA A 33 -1.75 -6.17 -5.40
N PHE A 34 -0.63 -5.52 -5.67
CA PHE A 34 0.61 -5.68 -4.91
C PHE A 34 0.41 -5.30 -3.44
N THR A 35 -0.21 -4.15 -3.16
CA THR A 35 -0.46 -3.73 -1.76
C THR A 35 -1.40 -4.68 -1.02
N MET A 36 -2.44 -5.20 -1.70
CA MET A 36 -3.36 -6.19 -1.13
C MET A 36 -2.67 -7.55 -0.92
N ALA A 37 -1.86 -7.99 -1.88
CA ALA A 37 -1.08 -9.22 -1.76
C ALA A 37 -0.04 -9.14 -0.64
N LEU A 38 0.60 -7.98 -0.46
CA LEU A 38 1.53 -7.72 0.65
C LEU A 38 0.79 -7.71 1.99
N LYS A 39 -0.37 -7.03 2.08
CA LYS A 39 -1.22 -7.04 3.28
C LYS A 39 -1.51 -8.47 3.73
N CYS A 40 -1.99 -9.31 2.83
CA CYS A 40 -2.36 -10.67 3.19
C CYS A 40 -1.17 -11.61 3.39
N HIS A 41 -0.01 -11.29 2.82
CA HIS A 41 1.23 -12.00 3.10
C HIS A 41 1.69 -11.77 4.55
N VAL A 42 1.51 -10.53 5.04
CA VAL A 42 1.94 -10.12 6.37
C VAL A 42 0.89 -10.43 7.44
N ILE A 43 -0.39 -10.25 7.13
CA ILE A 43 -1.53 -10.56 8.01
C ILE A 43 -2.12 -11.90 7.56
N SER A 44 -1.70 -12.98 8.23
CA SER A 44 -2.18 -14.34 7.97
C SER A 44 -3.65 -14.49 8.40
N GLY A 45 -4.60 -14.16 7.52
CA GLY A 45 -6.04 -14.30 7.83
C GLY A 45 -7.01 -13.66 6.84
N SER A 46 -6.54 -12.86 5.87
CA SER A 46 -7.41 -12.22 4.88
C SER A 46 -7.55 -13.08 3.62
N ASP A 47 -8.78 -13.18 3.09
CA ASP A 47 -9.08 -13.93 1.87
C ASP A 47 -8.61 -13.15 0.64
N ILE A 48 -7.34 -13.38 0.26
CA ILE A 48 -6.68 -12.77 -0.89
C ILE A 48 -7.52 -12.90 -2.16
N LYS A 49 -8.25 -14.01 -2.28
CA LYS A 49 -8.98 -14.32 -3.51
C LYS A 49 -10.14 -13.36 -3.72
N ALA A 50 -10.89 -13.03 -2.67
CA ALA A 50 -12.03 -12.12 -2.77
C ALA A 50 -11.59 -10.68 -3.12
N ASP A 51 -10.52 -10.21 -2.47
CA ASP A 51 -9.98 -8.86 -2.69
C ASP A 51 -9.37 -8.71 -4.10
N LEU A 52 -8.60 -9.71 -4.58
CA LEU A 52 -7.97 -9.64 -5.91
C LEU A 52 -8.92 -9.97 -7.07
N GLN A 53 -9.97 -10.77 -6.86
CA GLN A 53 -10.96 -11.10 -7.91
C GLN A 53 -11.66 -9.86 -8.48
N THR A 54 -11.75 -8.78 -7.70
CA THR A 54 -12.38 -7.54 -8.14
C THR A 54 -11.45 -6.69 -9.02
N LEU A 55 -10.12 -6.89 -8.92
CA LEU A 55 -9.12 -6.04 -9.58
C LEU A 55 -8.37 -6.71 -10.74
N LEU A 56 -8.18 -8.04 -10.70
CA LEU A 56 -7.40 -8.80 -11.68
C LEU A 56 -8.27 -9.76 -12.49
N GLU A 57 -7.78 -10.05 -13.70
CA GLU A 57 -8.36 -11.07 -14.56
C GLU A 57 -8.15 -12.48 -13.94
N VAL A 58 -9.06 -13.40 -14.25
CA VAL A 58 -9.13 -14.71 -13.59
C VAL A 58 -7.85 -15.53 -13.83
N ASP A 59 -7.26 -15.40 -15.02
CA ASP A 59 -6.03 -16.11 -15.40
C ASP A 59 -4.83 -15.64 -14.57
N ASP A 60 -4.61 -14.33 -14.44
CA ASP A 60 -3.52 -13.75 -13.64
C ASP A 60 -3.64 -14.12 -12.16
N LEU A 61 -4.86 -14.11 -11.64
CA LEU A 61 -5.15 -14.53 -10.27
C LEU A 61 -4.72 -15.98 -10.02
N THR A 62 -4.94 -16.89 -10.98
CA THR A 62 -4.54 -18.29 -10.81
C THR A 62 -3.02 -18.45 -10.71
N VAL A 63 -2.26 -17.65 -11.49
CA VAL A 63 -0.80 -17.66 -11.47
C VAL A 63 -0.27 -17.16 -10.13
N ILE A 64 -0.84 -16.05 -9.63
CA ILE A 64 -0.47 -15.47 -8.33
C ILE A 64 -0.80 -16.44 -7.19
N MET A 65 -1.96 -17.10 -7.23
CA MET A 65 -2.38 -18.07 -6.21
C MET A 65 -1.53 -19.33 -6.18
N LYS A 66 -0.98 -19.74 -7.33
CA LYS A 66 -0.08 -20.89 -7.45
C LYS A 66 1.33 -20.59 -6.92
N SER A 67 1.74 -19.32 -6.87
CA SER A 67 3.06 -18.92 -6.41
C SER A 67 3.20 -19.00 -4.89
N LYS A 68 4.37 -19.45 -4.43
CA LYS A 68 4.73 -19.49 -3.00
C LYS A 68 4.89 -18.08 -2.40
N HIS A 69 5.44 -17.14 -3.17
CA HIS A 69 5.64 -15.75 -2.77
C HIS A 69 4.77 -14.84 -3.63
N ARG A 70 3.52 -14.67 -3.19
CA ARG A 70 2.49 -13.89 -3.89
C ARG A 70 2.89 -12.44 -4.19
N PRO A 71 3.36 -11.61 -3.23
CA PRO A 71 3.70 -10.22 -3.51
C PRO A 71 4.86 -10.10 -4.52
N ARG A 72 5.83 -11.02 -4.47
CA ARG A 72 6.94 -11.07 -5.43
C ARG A 72 6.46 -11.42 -6.84
N CYS A 73 5.49 -12.32 -6.96
CA CYS A 73 4.88 -12.65 -8.24
C CYS A 73 4.20 -11.41 -8.87
N VAL A 74 3.50 -10.60 -8.08
CA VAL A 74 2.86 -9.38 -8.58
C VAL A 74 3.89 -8.34 -9.03
N ILE A 75 5.00 -8.20 -8.32
CA ILE A 75 6.13 -7.34 -8.74
C ILE A 75 6.67 -7.75 -10.11
N GLU A 76 6.78 -9.05 -10.38
CA GLU A 76 7.21 -9.55 -11.69
C GLU A 76 6.23 -9.15 -12.79
N PHE A 77 4.92 -9.29 -12.55
CA PHE A 77 3.89 -8.81 -13.49
C PHE A 77 4.00 -7.30 -13.76
N ILE A 78 4.26 -6.51 -12.72
CA ILE A 78 4.51 -5.06 -12.85
C ILE A 78 5.75 -4.83 -13.74
N SER A 79 6.86 -5.52 -13.47
CA SER A 79 8.10 -5.38 -14.25
C SER A 79 7.90 -5.72 -15.74
N GLN A 80 7.26 -6.85 -16.04
CA GLN A 80 6.98 -7.28 -17.41
C GLN A 80 6.04 -6.29 -18.13
N SER A 81 5.02 -5.77 -17.43
CA SER A 81 4.12 -4.75 -17.97
C SER A 81 4.86 -3.46 -18.34
N ILE A 82 5.85 -3.06 -17.55
CA ILE A 82 6.71 -1.90 -17.83
C ILE A 82 7.60 -2.15 -19.04
N GLN A 83 8.10 -3.39 -19.20
CA GLN A 83 8.95 -3.75 -20.32
C GLN A 83 8.20 -3.73 -21.66
N ILE A 84 6.95 -4.19 -21.65
CA ILE A 84 6.06 -4.19 -22.83
C ILE A 84 5.64 -2.76 -23.19
N LEU A 85 5.46 -1.89 -22.18
CA LEU A 85 5.05 -0.51 -22.40
C LEU A 85 6.17 0.31 -23.07
N HIS A 86 5.85 0.98 -24.17
CA HIS A 86 6.80 1.79 -24.93
C HIS A 86 7.00 3.17 -24.26
N ILE A 87 7.87 3.22 -23.25
CA ILE A 87 8.17 4.40 -22.43
C ILE A 87 9.56 4.95 -22.77
N GLU A 88 9.76 6.26 -22.60
CA GLU A 88 11.08 6.89 -22.57
C GLU A 88 12.01 6.25 -21.51
N GLU A 89 13.24 5.93 -21.91
CA GLU A 89 14.32 5.40 -21.05
C GLU A 89 14.45 6.06 -19.66
N PRO A 90 14.49 7.40 -19.51
CA PRO A 90 14.61 8.02 -18.18
C PRO A 90 13.42 7.69 -17.25
N LYS A 91 12.20 7.57 -17.79
CA LYS A 91 11.00 7.24 -17.01
C LYS A 91 10.95 5.75 -16.68
N ARG A 92 11.39 4.88 -17.60
CA ARG A 92 11.56 3.45 -17.35
C ARG A 92 12.53 3.20 -16.20
N ASN A 93 13.70 3.83 -16.22
CA ASN A 93 14.70 3.71 -15.16
C ASN A 93 14.17 4.20 -13.80
N LEU A 94 13.38 5.28 -13.78
CA LEU A 94 12.73 5.75 -12.56
C LEU A 94 11.72 4.72 -12.02
N LEU A 95 10.93 4.12 -12.91
CA LEU A 95 9.90 3.14 -12.55
C LEU A 95 10.52 1.84 -12.02
N GLU A 96 11.58 1.35 -12.66
CA GLU A 96 12.36 0.21 -12.19
C GLU A 96 13.04 0.49 -10.85
N SER A 97 13.58 1.70 -10.65
CA SER A 97 14.17 2.12 -9.37
C SER A 97 13.13 2.06 -8.23
N LYS A 98 11.90 2.52 -8.48
CA LYS A 98 10.82 2.44 -7.49
C LYS A 98 10.38 0.99 -7.23
N LEU A 99 10.44 0.13 -8.26
CA LEU A 99 10.17 -1.29 -8.10
C LEU A 99 11.21 -1.99 -7.21
N CYS A 100 12.49 -1.60 -7.32
CA CYS A 100 13.53 -2.05 -6.38
C CYS A 100 13.18 -1.68 -4.93
N CYS A 101 12.68 -0.47 -4.68
CA CYS A 101 12.22 -0.07 -3.34
C CYS A 101 11.06 -0.93 -2.83
N PHE A 102 10.18 -1.44 -3.70
CA PHE A 102 9.12 -2.37 -3.27
C PHE A 102 9.68 -3.73 -2.88
N HIS A 103 10.68 -4.23 -3.63
CA HIS A 103 11.36 -5.48 -3.30
C HIS A 103 12.09 -5.38 -1.96
N GLU A 104 12.79 -4.26 -1.71
CA GLU A 104 13.41 -3.98 -0.41
C GLU A 104 12.36 -3.90 0.70
N GLY A 105 11.23 -3.23 0.45
CA GLY A 105 10.12 -3.14 1.40
C GLY A 105 9.56 -4.51 1.80
N ILE A 106 9.34 -5.42 0.83
CA ILE A 106 8.94 -6.80 1.15
C ILE A 106 10.00 -7.47 2.04
N GLY A 107 11.28 -7.35 1.69
CA GLY A 107 12.36 -7.96 2.45
C GLY A 107 12.41 -7.48 3.90
N VAL A 108 12.18 -6.18 4.13
CA VAL A 108 12.07 -5.62 5.49
C VAL A 108 10.86 -6.21 6.23
N CYS A 109 9.70 -6.33 5.58
CA CYS A 109 8.52 -6.96 6.19
C CYS A 109 8.75 -8.44 6.51
N GLU A 110 9.35 -9.21 5.61
CA GLU A 110 9.71 -10.62 5.82
C GLU A 110 10.74 -10.76 6.94
N GLN A 111 11.72 -9.86 7.04
CA GLN A 111 12.68 -9.84 8.14
C GLN A 111 12.01 -9.51 9.48
N LEU A 112 11.08 -8.56 9.51
CA LEU A 112 10.31 -8.23 10.71
C LEU A 112 9.46 -9.42 11.18
N MET A 113 8.85 -10.15 10.25
CA MET A 113 8.12 -11.39 10.54
C MET A 113 9.03 -12.56 10.91
N GLY A 114 10.25 -12.59 10.36
CA GLY A 114 11.22 -13.68 10.51
C GLY A 114 12.01 -13.65 11.82
N ILE A 115 11.93 -12.54 12.57
CA ILE A 115 12.51 -12.41 13.91
C ILE A 115 11.38 -12.31 14.96
N PRO A 116 10.50 -13.32 15.08
CA PRO A 116 9.51 -13.30 16.13
C PRO A 116 10.25 -13.48 17.47
N ILE A 117 9.88 -12.67 18.47
CA ILE A 117 10.31 -12.93 19.84
C ILE A 117 9.84 -14.35 20.19
N PRO A 118 10.71 -15.20 20.78
CA PRO A 118 10.32 -16.57 21.06
C PRO A 118 9.07 -16.59 21.92
N LEU A 119 7.99 -17.25 21.47
CA LEU A 119 6.76 -17.41 22.26
C LEU A 119 7.02 -18.02 23.65
N SER A 120 8.13 -18.75 23.79
CA SER A 120 8.64 -19.25 25.05
C SER A 120 8.95 -18.15 26.07
N TYR A 121 9.46 -16.99 25.63
CA TYR A 121 9.75 -15.84 26.49
C TYR A 121 8.47 -15.28 27.10
N THR A 122 7.49 -14.93 26.26
CA THR A 122 6.18 -14.42 26.68
C THR A 122 5.46 -15.40 27.62
N ARG A 123 5.47 -16.70 27.29
CA ARG A 123 4.87 -17.73 28.17
C ARG A 123 5.60 -17.89 29.50
N LEU A 124 6.94 -17.73 29.52
CA LEU A 124 7.73 -17.83 30.74
C LEU A 124 7.46 -16.64 31.66
N THR A 125 7.47 -15.42 31.12
CA THR A 125 7.19 -14.18 31.85
C THR A 125 5.81 -14.23 32.51
N SER A 126 4.78 -14.67 31.77
CA SER A 126 3.42 -14.79 32.31
C SER A 126 3.32 -15.78 33.45
N ARG A 127 3.93 -16.98 33.29
CA ARG A 127 3.99 -17.99 34.35
C ARG A 127 4.73 -17.49 35.59
N PHE A 128 5.83 -16.77 35.40
CA PHE A 128 6.60 -16.19 36.49
C PHE A 128 5.78 -15.12 37.23
N LEU A 129 5.08 -14.22 36.52
CA LEU A 129 4.22 -13.19 37.11
C LEU A 129 3.06 -13.79 37.91
N VAL A 130 2.44 -14.88 37.43
CA VAL A 130 1.41 -15.62 38.16
C VAL A 130 1.98 -16.21 39.45
N LEU A 131 3.11 -16.91 39.39
CA LEU A 131 3.74 -17.50 40.57
C LEU A 131 4.18 -16.45 41.59
N TRP A 132 4.70 -15.31 41.12
CA TRP A 132 5.09 -14.18 41.95
C TRP A 132 3.89 -13.62 42.73
N HIS A 133 2.77 -13.34 42.05
CA HIS A 133 1.57 -12.79 42.69
C HIS A 133 0.82 -13.80 43.56
N LEU A 134 0.97 -15.11 43.32
CA LEU A 134 0.42 -16.15 44.20
C LEU A 134 1.21 -16.22 45.53
N THR A 135 2.51 -15.98 45.48
CA THR A 135 3.41 -16.04 46.65
C THR A 135 3.41 -14.72 47.46
N LEU A 136 3.21 -13.57 46.79
CA LEU A 136 3.20 -12.24 47.41
C LEU A 136 2.25 -12.07 48.61
N PRO A 137 0.96 -12.48 48.54
CA PRO A 137 0.03 -12.33 49.66
C PRO A 137 0.40 -13.20 50.87
N VAL A 138 1.05 -14.36 50.64
CA VAL A 138 1.51 -15.25 51.72
C VAL A 138 2.65 -14.60 52.50
N ILE A 139 3.56 -13.93 51.80
CA ILE A 139 4.72 -13.27 52.42
C ILE A 139 4.29 -12.00 53.18
N LEU A 140 3.43 -11.16 52.59
CA LEU A 140 3.02 -9.87 53.17
C LEU A 140 1.87 -9.97 54.20
N TRP A 141 1.38 -11.17 54.48
CA TRP A 141 0.24 -11.36 55.39
C TRP A 141 0.53 -10.84 56.81
N ASP A 142 1.76 -11.03 57.31
CA ASP A 142 2.15 -10.68 58.69
C ASP A 142 2.10 -9.16 58.93
N ASP A 143 2.57 -8.37 57.97
CA ASP A 143 2.67 -6.90 58.08
C ASP A 143 1.35 -6.18 57.75
N CYS A 144 0.65 -6.61 56.70
CA CYS A 144 -0.45 -5.84 56.09
C CYS A 144 -1.85 -6.45 56.33
N LYS A 145 -1.95 -7.70 56.84
CA LYS A 145 -3.23 -8.40 57.08
C LYS A 145 -4.17 -8.28 55.86
N TRP A 146 -5.43 -7.92 56.08
CA TRP A 146 -6.45 -7.81 55.03
C TRP A 146 -6.18 -6.78 53.93
N ILE A 147 -5.30 -5.79 54.15
CA ILE A 147 -4.91 -4.80 53.13
C ILE A 147 -4.06 -5.43 52.00
N VAL A 148 -3.42 -6.57 52.26
CA VAL A 148 -2.61 -7.26 51.26
C VAL A 148 -3.42 -7.70 50.04
N VAL A 149 -4.70 -8.05 50.22
CA VAL A 149 -5.58 -8.55 49.15
C VAL A 149 -5.86 -7.46 48.09
N PRO A 150 -6.38 -6.27 48.43
CA PRO A 150 -6.56 -5.21 47.43
C PRO A 150 -5.23 -4.69 46.88
N ALA A 151 -4.16 -4.64 47.69
CA ALA A 151 -2.85 -4.18 47.22
C ALA A 151 -2.24 -5.14 46.16
N THR A 152 -2.28 -6.45 46.43
CA THR A 152 -1.81 -7.48 45.47
C THR A 152 -2.67 -7.51 44.22
N PHE A 153 -3.99 -7.31 44.34
CA PHE A 153 -4.88 -7.22 43.19
C PHE A 153 -4.53 -6.03 42.27
N ILE A 154 -4.33 -4.84 42.85
CA ILE A 154 -3.94 -3.64 42.08
C ILE A 154 -2.57 -3.83 41.41
N SER A 155 -1.60 -4.42 42.13
CA SER A 155 -0.29 -4.76 41.58
C SER A 155 -0.40 -5.74 40.41
N ALA A 156 -1.17 -6.82 40.60
CA ALA A 156 -1.39 -7.84 39.57
C ALA A 156 -2.04 -7.22 38.33
N ALA A 157 -3.13 -6.48 38.50
CA ALA A 157 -3.81 -5.78 37.40
C ALA A 157 -2.85 -4.85 36.64
N SER A 158 -1.97 -4.14 37.34
CA SER A 158 -1.00 -3.23 36.71
C SER A 158 0.06 -3.98 35.92
N LEU A 159 0.65 -5.04 36.50
CA LEU A 159 1.73 -5.80 35.86
C LEU A 159 1.23 -6.68 34.70
N PHE A 160 0.05 -7.29 34.83
CA PHE A 160 -0.58 -8.03 33.72
C PHE A 160 -1.02 -7.09 32.58
N CYS A 161 -1.48 -5.87 32.89
CA CYS A 161 -1.76 -4.87 31.86
C CYS A 161 -0.50 -4.50 31.08
N ILE A 162 0.65 -4.31 31.75
CA ILE A 162 1.93 -4.05 31.09
C ILE A 162 2.36 -5.25 30.23
N GLU A 163 2.18 -6.47 30.71
CA GLU A 163 2.48 -7.69 29.96
C GLU A 163 1.62 -7.79 28.69
N GLU A 164 0.31 -7.54 28.78
CA GLU A 164 -0.62 -7.56 27.66
C GLU A 164 -0.26 -6.51 26.60
N VAL A 165 0.07 -5.29 27.03
CA VAL A 165 0.58 -4.25 26.13
C VAL A 165 1.89 -4.66 25.48
N GLY A 166 2.77 -5.35 26.22
CA GLY A 166 3.99 -5.94 25.69
C GLY A 166 3.70 -6.87 24.51
N VAL A 167 2.83 -7.86 24.72
CA VAL A 167 2.41 -8.80 23.66
C VAL A 167 1.82 -8.08 22.45
N LEU A 168 1.02 -7.03 22.67
CA LEU A 168 0.44 -6.26 21.58
C LEU A 168 1.50 -5.52 20.74
N ILE A 169 2.59 -5.05 21.37
CA ILE A 169 3.71 -4.40 20.68
C ILE A 169 4.57 -5.43 19.92
N GLU A 170 4.62 -6.69 20.37
CA GLU A 170 5.32 -7.78 19.67
C GLU A 170 4.67 -8.11 18.30
N GLU A 171 3.37 -7.83 18.13
CA GLU A 171 2.63 -8.03 16.87
C GLU A 171 2.23 -6.69 16.22
N PRO A 172 3.16 -5.99 15.52
CA PRO A 172 2.89 -4.64 15.00
C PRO A 172 1.88 -4.63 13.85
N PHE A 173 1.83 -5.70 13.03
CA PHE A 173 1.10 -5.69 11.76
C PHE A 173 -0.42 -5.75 11.88
N PRO A 174 -1.03 -6.56 12.78
CA PRO A 174 -2.46 -6.51 13.02
C PRO A 174 -2.93 -5.16 13.58
N MET A 175 -2.08 -4.46 14.34
CA MET A 175 -2.37 -3.13 14.91
C MET A 175 -2.30 -2.01 13.88
N LEU A 176 -1.46 -2.18 12.85
CA LEU A 176 -1.40 -1.23 11.74
C LEU A 176 -2.70 -1.30 10.92
N ALA A 177 -3.29 -0.13 10.62
CA ALA A 177 -4.51 0.00 9.82
C ALA A 177 -4.24 -0.26 8.31
N LEU A 178 -3.65 -1.42 7.97
CA LEU A 178 -3.28 -1.78 6.59
C LEU A 178 -4.49 -1.81 5.65
N ASP A 179 -5.67 -2.20 6.14
CA ASP A 179 -6.89 -2.16 5.33
C ASP A 179 -7.27 -0.73 4.93
N GLU A 180 -7.19 0.21 5.86
CA GLU A 180 -7.47 1.62 5.59
C GLU A 180 -6.43 2.20 4.62
N LEU A 181 -5.16 1.84 4.82
CA LEU A 181 -4.08 2.23 3.93
C LEU A 181 -4.30 1.69 2.50
N CYS A 182 -4.68 0.42 2.35
CA CYS A 182 -4.98 -0.17 1.04
C CYS A 182 -6.17 0.52 0.37
N LYS A 183 -7.25 0.80 1.12
CA LYS A 183 -8.41 1.54 0.62
C LYS A 183 -8.05 2.96 0.20
N GLN A 184 -7.26 3.67 1.01
CA GLN A 184 -6.81 5.02 0.70
C GLN A 184 -5.98 5.05 -0.58
N LEU A 185 -5.10 4.06 -0.79
CA LEU A 185 -4.32 3.92 -2.02
C LEU A 185 -5.22 3.64 -3.23
N HIS A 186 -6.16 2.69 -3.08
CA HIS A 186 -7.12 2.37 -4.13
C HIS A 186 -7.92 3.61 -4.55
N ASN A 187 -8.51 4.33 -3.58
CA ASN A 187 -9.26 5.56 -3.85
C ASN A 187 -8.38 6.63 -4.49
N SER A 188 -7.15 6.82 -4.03
CA SER A 188 -6.24 7.83 -4.59
C SER A 188 -5.88 7.55 -6.06
N ILE A 189 -5.73 6.28 -6.43
CA ILE A 189 -5.44 5.88 -7.81
C ILE A 189 -6.69 6.03 -8.69
N GLU A 190 -7.86 5.61 -8.19
CA GLU A 190 -9.14 5.78 -8.90
C GLU A 190 -9.45 7.27 -9.15
N ASP A 191 -9.27 8.11 -8.12
CA ASP A 191 -9.44 9.56 -8.22
C ASP A 191 -8.46 10.17 -9.24
N ALA A 192 -7.19 9.74 -9.23
CA ALA A 192 -6.20 10.20 -10.20
C ALA A 192 -6.59 9.84 -11.64
N ILE A 193 -7.10 8.63 -11.87
CA ILE A 193 -7.63 8.19 -13.17
C ILE A 193 -8.83 9.04 -13.59
N ALA A 194 -9.77 9.28 -12.68
CA ALA A 194 -10.96 10.09 -12.94
C ALA A 194 -10.59 11.55 -13.30
N ILE A 195 -9.61 12.13 -12.61
CA ILE A 195 -9.11 13.49 -12.89
C ILE A 195 -8.47 13.54 -14.28
N GLU A 196 -7.60 12.59 -14.64
CA GLU A 196 -6.96 12.56 -15.96
C GLU A 196 -8.01 12.52 -17.08
N ASN A 197 -9.01 11.63 -16.95
CA ASN A 197 -10.09 11.51 -17.93
C ASN A 197 -10.91 12.80 -18.06
N SER A 198 -11.27 13.43 -16.94
CA SER A 198 -12.03 14.69 -16.91
C SER A 198 -11.25 15.85 -17.53
N VAL A 199 -9.94 15.96 -17.23
CA VAL A 199 -9.06 16.97 -17.83
C VAL A 199 -8.92 16.72 -19.33
N HIS A 200 -8.74 15.47 -19.75
CA HIS A 200 -8.62 15.10 -21.16
C HIS A 200 -9.88 15.48 -21.95
N GLU A 201 -11.06 15.09 -21.46
CA GLU A 201 -12.36 15.44 -22.06
C GLU A 201 -12.55 16.96 -22.17
N ARG A 202 -12.20 17.71 -21.12
CA ARG A 202 -12.35 19.17 -21.11
C ARG A 202 -11.38 19.87 -22.06
N LEU A 203 -10.17 19.33 -22.24
CA LEU A 203 -9.21 19.82 -23.24
C LEU A 203 -9.67 19.50 -24.66
N LEU A 204 -10.18 18.30 -24.91
CA LEU A 204 -10.76 17.92 -26.21
C LEU A 204 -12.00 18.78 -26.56
N ALA A 205 -12.85 19.07 -25.58
CA ALA A 205 -14.00 19.96 -25.76
C ALA A 205 -13.56 21.39 -26.09
N LYS A 206 -12.55 21.93 -25.39
CA LYS A 206 -11.98 23.25 -25.71
C LYS A 206 -11.36 23.30 -27.12
N LEU A 207 -10.72 22.21 -27.55
CA LEU A 207 -10.16 22.09 -28.90
C LEU A 207 -11.27 22.09 -29.98
N LYS A 208 -12.40 21.42 -29.72
CA LYS A 208 -13.55 21.39 -30.64
C LYS A 208 -14.35 22.70 -30.72
N ILE A 209 -14.32 23.52 -29.66
CA ILE A 209 -15.06 24.81 -29.63
C ILE A 209 -14.28 25.94 -30.33
N HIS A 210 -12.97 25.80 -30.55
CA HIS A 210 -12.12 26.84 -31.14
C HIS A 210 -11.58 26.57 -32.58
N PRO A 211 -12.33 26.09 -33.59
CA PRO A 211 -11.79 25.97 -34.96
C PRO A 211 -11.82 27.26 -35.80
N ASP A 212 -12.67 28.26 -35.49
CA ASP A 212 -13.06 29.28 -36.49
C ASP A 212 -12.91 30.76 -36.07
N GLU A 213 -11.84 31.12 -35.34
CA GLU A 213 -11.57 32.55 -35.12
C GLU A 213 -10.07 32.93 -35.18
N HIS A 214 -9.34 32.44 -36.19
CA HIS A 214 -8.16 33.18 -36.65
C HIS A 214 -7.73 32.84 -38.08
N SER A 215 -8.44 33.39 -39.07
CA SER A 215 -7.79 33.76 -40.33
C SER A 215 -8.60 34.82 -41.07
N ILE A 216 -7.88 35.67 -41.80
CA ILE A 216 -8.31 36.80 -42.64
C ILE A 216 -8.34 38.15 -41.91
N ASN A 217 -7.23 38.88 -42.06
CA ASN A 217 -7.11 40.28 -42.48
C ASN A 217 -5.59 40.55 -42.54
N GLY A 218 -4.89 40.38 -43.66
CA GLY A 218 -5.16 41.03 -44.93
C GLY A 218 -4.44 42.39 -44.96
N TRP A 219 -3.13 42.36 -45.17
CA TRP A 219 -2.29 43.56 -45.40
C TRP A 219 -2.84 44.33 -46.61
N PRO A 220 -3.19 45.62 -46.53
CA PRO A 220 -3.57 46.38 -47.72
C PRO A 220 -2.29 46.84 -48.45
N ASN A 221 -2.06 46.25 -49.63
CA ASN A 221 -1.23 46.82 -50.67
C ASN A 221 -1.82 48.18 -51.09
N SER A 222 -1.04 49.26 -50.97
CA SER A 222 -1.31 50.51 -51.70
C SER A 222 -0.28 50.64 -52.81
N THR A 223 -0.71 50.36 -54.05
CA THR A 223 0.04 50.64 -55.27
C THR A 223 -0.49 51.96 -55.87
N LYS A 224 0.45 52.75 -56.37
CA LYS A 224 0.34 54.07 -57.01
C LYS A 224 -0.74 54.17 -58.11
N GLU A 225 -1.40 55.34 -58.25
CA GLU A 225 -1.14 56.36 -59.31
C GLU A 225 -2.27 57.40 -59.50
N GLN A 226 -1.83 58.67 -59.61
CA GLN A 226 -2.26 59.79 -60.48
C GLN A 226 -3.66 60.45 -60.38
N GLY A 227 -3.58 61.79 -60.26
CA GLY A 227 -4.62 62.80 -60.47
C GLY A 227 -4.02 64.18 -60.22
#